data_AF-A0A813JPZ9-F1
#
_entry.id   AF-A0A813JPZ9-F1
#
_cell.length_a   1.000
_cell.length_b   1.000
_cell.length_c   1.000
_cell.angle_alpha   90.00
_cell.angle_beta   90.00
_cell.angle_gamma   90.00
#
_symmetry.space_group_name_H-M   'P 1'
#
loop_
_entity.id
_entity.type
_entity.pdbx_description
1 polymer ?
#
loop_
_entity_poly.entity_id
_entity_poly.type
_entity_poly.pdbx_seq_one_letter_code
_entity_poly.pdbx_strand_id
1 'polypeptide(L)'
;MHLRPKDAGLPVLARLAATVDPLSEAASGLAPLARLVHEELNAEVCVALVPRPLDDYPLKRWRRSVFVSGRRGEAPAAVFARLKTRHTLTVALIAPPSWLVSAHSSEQDLDNIRAVDAVLKPDMALASHGGGRGGSENAATGLHLELQRTDGAGGVHLDSSSESSCGNADTRVMRNLGFWSMPACPGTFQLSLAPGASNDTFELVRGSPGSMEDVEVTSFTLANLPLKVRVRPGRQESDLASKTLGTAKRRSRWKRASTRHLNAVAAGNATAGGKVAEAQVEALPTIHVFSLASGHMYERLLSIMVMSVRNHTRAVFAVTAGLFVFTTLLPQLEADMEGVTFHLVSFKWPSWLNPQQEKQRLIWAYKILFLATGMFLIQVAGISFRFWESGYWQSHLGPSPYHISALFVVDLLEFRRQSVGDELRATYNQLTRDPGSLANLDQDLPNYAQHSIPIFSLPQEWLWCESWCSQPTKHLAKAIDLCQNPLTKEPKIAMARRVIPEWEGYHRRVLALQAGAVEAVQQVNSEAAAGRRQEL
;
A
#
# COMPACT_ATOMS: atom_id res chain seq x y z
N MET A 1 -4.62 41.41 -0.66
CA MET A 1 -4.22 41.47 0.76
C MET A 1 -2.75 41.84 0.83
N HIS A 2 -2.40 42.88 1.59
CA HIS A 2 -1.00 43.29 1.80
C HIS A 2 -0.78 43.45 3.30
N LEU A 3 0.17 42.69 3.83
CA LEU A 3 0.70 42.86 5.18
C LEU A 3 2.08 43.49 5.04
N ARG A 4 2.21 44.71 5.59
CA ARG A 4 3.51 45.32 5.79
C ARG A 4 4.32 44.53 6.83
N PRO A 5 5.64 44.68 6.89
CA PRO A 5 6.46 44.10 7.96
C PRO A 5 5.86 44.36 9.35
N LYS A 6 5.95 43.36 10.23
CA LYS A 6 5.37 43.39 11.57
C LYS A 6 6.02 44.46 12.44
N ASP A 7 7.32 44.62 12.31
CA ASP A 7 8.11 45.64 12.98
C ASP A 7 8.86 46.48 11.94
N ALA A 8 8.54 47.77 11.88
CA ALA A 8 9.14 48.72 10.95
C ALA A 8 10.59 49.09 11.32
N GLY A 9 11.01 48.84 12.57
CA GLY A 9 12.37 49.08 13.05
C GLY A 9 13.33 47.92 12.78
N LEU A 10 12.82 46.76 12.40
CA LEU A 10 13.63 45.59 12.04
C LEU A 10 13.79 45.47 10.52
N PRO A 11 14.92 44.92 10.03
CA PRO A 11 15.09 44.66 8.62
C PRO A 11 14.04 43.66 8.12
N VAL A 12 13.60 43.85 6.89
CA VAL A 12 12.72 42.90 6.20
C VAL A 12 13.57 41.76 5.67
N LEU A 13 13.48 40.59 6.29
CA LEU A 13 14.32 39.45 5.92
C LEU A 13 13.80 38.69 4.70
N ALA A 14 12.51 38.83 4.38
CA ALA A 14 11.89 38.18 3.22
C ALA A 14 10.68 38.97 2.70
N ARG A 15 10.36 38.79 1.41
CA ARG A 15 9.10 39.23 0.81
C ARG A 15 8.39 38.05 0.19
N LEU A 16 7.12 37.85 0.53
CA LEU A 16 6.27 36.81 -0.06
C LEU A 16 5.22 37.48 -0.96
N ALA A 17 5.28 37.20 -2.26
CA ALA A 17 4.27 37.61 -3.22
C ALA A 17 3.58 36.36 -3.80
N ALA A 18 2.25 36.32 -3.77
CA ALA A 18 1.49 35.16 -4.26
C ALA A 18 0.20 35.59 -4.97
N THR A 19 -0.11 34.90 -6.07
CA THR A 19 -1.41 34.96 -6.75
C THR A 19 -2.09 33.61 -6.56
N VAL A 20 -3.28 33.60 -5.97
CA VAL A 20 -3.96 32.34 -5.64
C VAL A 20 -5.45 32.41 -5.88
N ASP A 21 -6.00 31.33 -6.42
CA ASP A 21 -7.45 31.10 -6.44
C ASP A 21 -7.89 30.71 -5.02
N PRO A 22 -8.73 31.51 -4.34
CA PRO A 22 -9.13 31.27 -2.95
C PRO A 22 -9.85 29.92 -2.76
N LEU A 23 -10.43 29.36 -3.82
CA LEU A 23 -11.14 28.07 -3.77
C LEU A 23 -10.25 26.89 -4.19
N SER A 24 -8.95 27.12 -4.39
CA SER A 24 -7.99 26.05 -4.66
C SER A 24 -7.49 25.37 -3.37
N GLU A 25 -7.15 24.09 -3.49
CA GLU A 25 -6.47 23.33 -2.42
C GLU A 25 -5.16 23.99 -1.97
N ALA A 26 -4.44 24.64 -2.88
CA ALA A 26 -3.19 25.34 -2.58
C ALA A 26 -3.41 26.56 -1.65
N ALA A 27 -4.53 27.27 -1.78
CA ALA A 27 -4.84 28.44 -0.95
C ALA A 27 -4.89 28.10 0.54
N SER A 28 -5.40 26.91 0.89
CA SER A 28 -5.51 26.44 2.27
C SER A 28 -4.15 26.28 2.97
N GLY A 29 -3.09 25.98 2.21
CA GLY A 29 -1.72 25.88 2.71
C GLY A 29 -0.99 27.23 2.76
N LEU A 30 -1.31 28.16 1.84
CA LEU A 30 -0.65 29.45 1.72
C LEU A 30 -0.90 30.35 2.94
N ALA A 31 -2.15 30.44 3.41
CA ALA A 31 -2.50 31.34 4.51
C ALA A 31 -1.69 31.11 5.80
N PRO A 32 -1.58 29.88 6.34
CA PRO A 32 -0.80 29.65 7.56
C PRO A 32 0.71 29.77 7.32
N LEU A 33 1.21 29.47 6.11
CA LEU A 33 2.62 29.72 5.75
C LEU A 33 2.94 31.21 5.70
N ALA A 34 2.09 32.01 5.06
CA ALA A 34 2.23 33.47 4.97
C ALA A 34 2.24 34.10 6.36
N ARG A 35 1.39 33.60 7.27
CA ARG A 35 1.39 34.00 8.67
C ARG A 35 2.71 33.66 9.38
N LEU A 36 3.21 32.44 9.22
CA LEU A 36 4.47 32.00 9.82
C LEU A 36 5.64 32.90 9.41
N VAL A 37 5.84 33.12 8.10
CA VAL A 37 6.97 33.94 7.62
C VAL A 37 6.83 35.40 8.02
N HIS A 38 5.59 35.91 8.11
CA HIS A 38 5.34 37.26 8.58
C HIS A 38 5.67 37.42 10.08
N GLU A 39 5.28 36.44 10.90
CA GLU A 39 5.49 36.47 12.35
C GLU A 39 6.95 36.20 12.76
N GLU A 40 7.63 35.27 12.09
CA GLU A 40 8.97 34.80 12.46
C GLU A 40 10.11 35.53 11.72
N LEU A 41 9.89 35.98 10.47
CA LEU A 41 10.93 36.60 9.63
C LEU A 41 10.70 38.09 9.35
N ASN A 42 9.73 38.72 10.02
CA ASN A 42 9.31 40.09 9.76
C ASN A 42 9.00 40.32 8.26
N ALA A 43 8.48 39.29 7.59
CA ALA A 43 8.33 39.31 6.13
C ALA A 43 7.19 40.25 5.70
N GLU A 44 7.39 40.93 4.58
CA GLU A 44 6.32 41.63 3.87
C GLU A 44 5.53 40.61 3.03
N VAL A 45 4.20 40.63 3.11
CA VAL A 45 3.33 39.64 2.45
C VAL A 45 2.33 40.32 1.53
N CYS A 46 2.35 39.99 0.24
CA CYS A 46 1.42 40.44 -0.78
C CYS A 46 0.70 39.24 -1.39
N VAL A 47 -0.61 39.10 -1.14
CA VAL A 47 -1.43 38.03 -1.74
C VAL A 47 -2.54 38.65 -2.59
N ALA A 48 -2.53 38.34 -3.88
CA ALA A 48 -3.62 38.65 -4.81
C ALA A 48 -4.54 37.42 -4.94
N LEU A 49 -5.84 37.62 -4.72
CA LEU A 49 -6.84 36.58 -4.89
C LEU A 49 -7.40 36.65 -6.30
N VAL A 50 -7.27 35.56 -7.05
CA VAL A 50 -7.69 35.47 -8.46
C VAL A 50 -8.65 34.29 -8.60
N PRO A 51 -9.95 34.49 -8.33
CA PRO A 51 -10.94 33.42 -8.47
C PRO A 51 -11.10 33.04 -9.95
N ARG A 52 -11.35 31.76 -10.21
CA ARG A 52 -11.64 31.24 -11.55
C ARG A 52 -13.13 30.88 -11.66
N PRO A 53 -13.70 30.84 -12.88
CA PRO A 53 -15.01 30.27 -13.10
C PRO A 53 -15.05 28.82 -12.60
N LEU A 54 -16.18 28.44 -11.98
CA LEU A 54 -16.36 27.12 -11.40
C LEU A 54 -17.59 26.44 -11.99
N ASP A 55 -17.42 25.19 -12.40
CA ASP A 55 -18.52 24.31 -12.82
C ASP A 55 -19.14 23.58 -11.61
N ASP A 56 -18.33 23.26 -10.59
CA ASP A 56 -18.73 22.62 -9.33
C ASP A 56 -17.91 23.19 -8.16
N TYR A 57 -18.41 23.03 -6.92
CA TYR A 57 -17.72 23.48 -5.73
C TYR A 57 -16.47 22.62 -5.45
N PRO A 58 -15.25 23.20 -5.49
CA PRO A 58 -14.01 22.41 -5.54
C PRO A 58 -13.55 21.88 -4.17
N LEU A 59 -13.93 22.54 -3.07
CA LEU A 59 -13.42 22.21 -1.74
C LEU A 59 -14.29 21.16 -1.05
N LYS A 60 -13.78 19.93 -0.96
CA LYS A 60 -14.48 18.79 -0.31
C LYS A 60 -13.87 18.38 1.02
N ARG A 61 -12.95 19.19 1.58
CA ARG A 61 -12.18 18.87 2.79
C ARG A 61 -11.89 20.10 3.65
N TRP A 62 -11.66 19.86 4.94
CA TRP A 62 -11.10 20.84 5.86
C TRP A 62 -9.60 20.56 6.04
N ARG A 63 -8.78 21.61 6.10
CA ARG A 63 -7.33 21.49 6.26
C ARG A 63 -6.80 22.40 7.35
N ARG A 64 -5.80 21.90 8.06
CA ARG A 64 -4.95 22.65 9.00
C ARG A 64 -3.49 22.33 8.67
N SER A 65 -2.64 23.34 8.74
CA SER A 65 -1.19 23.19 8.63
C SER A 65 -0.59 23.29 10.03
N VAL A 66 0.35 22.39 10.31
CA VAL A 66 1.10 22.37 11.57
C VAL A 66 2.53 22.80 11.27
N PHE A 67 2.98 23.85 11.95
CA PHE A 67 4.34 24.33 11.88
C PHE A 67 4.93 24.33 13.29
N VAL A 68 6.18 23.90 13.42
CA VAL A 68 6.90 23.95 14.69
C VAL A 68 7.38 25.40 14.88
N SER A 69 6.71 26.18 15.73
CA SER A 69 7.24 27.44 16.24
C SER A 69 8.06 27.12 17.49
N GLY A 70 9.22 27.74 17.67
CA GLY A 70 10.22 27.41 18.71
C GLY A 70 9.79 27.65 20.17
N ARG A 71 8.48 27.80 20.45
CA ARG A 71 7.95 27.96 21.80
C ARG A 71 8.04 26.61 22.54
N ARG A 72 8.95 26.51 23.50
CA ARG A 72 9.10 25.34 24.38
C ARG A 72 7.83 25.09 25.18
N GLY A 73 7.31 23.86 25.18
CA GLY A 73 6.34 23.38 26.18
C GLY A 73 5.12 22.63 25.63
N GLU A 74 4.69 22.86 24.39
CA GLU A 74 3.52 22.20 23.80
C GLU A 74 3.89 21.46 22.51
N ALA A 75 3.46 20.21 22.38
CA ALA A 75 3.60 19.47 21.14
C ALA A 75 2.72 20.11 20.05
N PRO A 76 3.25 20.31 18.83
CA PRO A 76 2.50 20.96 17.76
C PRO A 76 1.33 20.07 17.33
N ALA A 77 0.11 20.61 17.33
CA ALA A 77 -1.11 19.85 17.06
C ALA A 77 -2.04 20.54 16.04
N ALA A 78 -2.72 19.74 15.22
CA ALA A 78 -3.78 20.20 14.33
C ALA A 78 -5.14 20.09 15.00
N VAL A 79 -5.70 21.20 15.47
CA VAL A 79 -7.02 21.21 16.13
C VAL A 79 -8.11 21.73 15.18
N PHE A 80 -9.11 20.89 14.92
CA PHE A 80 -10.31 21.25 14.17
C PHE A 80 -11.45 21.62 15.12
N ALA A 81 -11.36 22.82 15.72
CA ALA A 81 -12.36 23.29 16.67
C ALA A 81 -13.71 23.58 15.99
N ARG A 82 -14.81 23.21 16.67
CA ARG A 82 -16.20 23.53 16.28
C ARG A 82 -16.60 22.99 14.89
N LEU A 83 -16.04 21.86 14.49
CA LEU A 83 -16.43 21.19 13.25
C LEU A 83 -17.85 20.63 13.38
N LYS A 84 -18.80 21.19 12.62
CA LYS A 84 -20.19 20.72 12.57
C LYS A 84 -20.46 20.16 11.19
N THR A 85 -20.72 18.87 11.09
CA THR A 85 -21.03 18.19 9.83
C THR A 85 -22.00 17.05 10.07
N ARG A 86 -22.80 16.70 9.06
CA ARG A 86 -23.59 15.45 9.05
C ARG A 86 -22.89 14.35 8.25
N HIS A 87 -21.80 14.70 7.56
CA HIS A 87 -21.03 13.79 6.73
C HIS A 87 -20.04 13.01 7.59
N THR A 88 -19.83 11.75 7.21
CA THR A 88 -18.68 10.96 7.69
C THR A 88 -17.40 11.57 7.13
N LEU A 89 -16.38 11.65 7.98
CA LEU A 89 -15.08 12.25 7.70
C LEU A 89 -13.99 11.17 7.67
N THR A 90 -12.98 11.42 6.85
CA THR A 90 -11.76 10.61 6.77
C THR A 90 -10.58 11.52 7.12
N VAL A 91 -9.71 11.05 8.01
CA VAL A 91 -8.47 11.75 8.35
C VAL A 91 -7.44 11.47 7.26
N ALA A 92 -6.82 12.54 6.76
CA ALA A 92 -5.73 12.46 5.81
C ALA A 92 -4.58 13.36 6.27
N LEU A 93 -3.36 12.81 6.24
CA LEU A 93 -2.15 13.56 6.52
C LEU A 93 -1.41 13.85 5.21
N ILE A 94 -1.13 15.13 4.96
CA ILE A 94 -0.32 15.58 3.83
C ILE A 94 1.08 15.86 4.38
N ALA A 95 1.93 14.83 4.36
CA ALA A 95 3.33 14.93 4.75
C ALA A 95 4.22 15.23 3.53
N PRO A 96 5.43 15.79 3.74
CA PRO A 96 6.45 15.92 2.68
C PRO A 96 6.68 14.61 1.90
N PRO A 97 7.13 14.68 0.63
CA PRO A 97 7.36 13.48 -0.19
C PRO A 97 8.35 12.50 0.44
N SER A 98 9.38 13.01 1.11
CA SER A 98 10.38 12.22 1.83
C SER A 98 9.84 11.57 3.09
N TRP A 99 8.60 11.78 3.52
CA TRP A 99 8.10 11.23 4.79
C TRP A 99 7.19 10.04 4.57
N LEU A 100 7.50 8.95 5.26
CA LEU A 100 6.61 7.80 5.39
C LEU A 100 5.88 7.88 6.74
N VAL A 101 4.57 8.08 6.69
CA VAL A 101 3.77 8.31 7.90
C VAL A 101 2.56 7.38 7.92
N SER A 102 2.27 6.86 9.10
CA SER A 102 1.07 6.08 9.42
C SER A 102 0.50 6.53 10.76
N ALA A 103 -0.75 6.13 11.03
CA ALA A 103 -1.31 6.26 12.35
C ALA A 103 -0.59 5.29 13.30
N HIS A 104 -0.16 5.78 14.47
CA HIS A 104 0.44 4.93 15.50
C HIS A 104 -0.64 4.33 16.41
N SER A 105 -1.51 5.18 16.93
CA SER A 105 -2.62 4.79 17.78
C SER A 105 -3.82 5.71 17.53
N SER A 106 -5.02 5.12 17.55
CA SER A 106 -6.28 5.83 17.59
C SER A 106 -7.37 4.91 18.14
N GLU A 107 -8.25 5.45 18.98
CA GLU A 107 -9.45 4.73 19.43
C GLU A 107 -10.57 4.74 18.38
N GLN A 108 -10.52 5.71 17.46
CA GLN A 108 -11.55 5.92 16.45
C GLN A 108 -11.15 5.35 15.10
N ASP A 109 -12.16 4.98 14.31
CA ASP A 109 -11.97 4.64 12.91
C ASP A 109 -11.67 5.92 12.13
N LEU A 110 -10.38 6.15 11.84
CA LEU A 110 -9.89 7.33 11.12
C LEU A 110 -10.48 7.47 9.71
N ASP A 111 -11.08 6.40 9.16
CA ASP A 111 -11.72 6.41 7.84
C ASP A 111 -13.21 6.74 7.90
N ASN A 112 -13.82 6.56 9.07
CA ASN A 112 -15.26 6.66 9.26
C ASN A 112 -15.65 7.53 10.48
N ILE A 113 -15.00 8.68 10.67
CA ILE A 113 -15.27 9.59 11.79
C ILE A 113 -16.62 10.28 11.61
N ARG A 114 -17.52 10.14 12.58
CA ARG A 114 -18.82 10.85 12.59
C ARG A 114 -18.77 12.05 13.53
N ALA A 115 -19.71 12.97 13.37
CA ALA A 115 -19.78 14.16 14.22
C ALA A 115 -20.00 13.85 15.71
N VAL A 116 -20.64 12.72 16.03
CA VAL A 116 -20.78 12.24 17.42
C VAL A 116 -19.46 11.72 17.97
N ASP A 117 -18.64 11.11 17.12
CA ASP A 117 -17.33 10.57 17.51
C ASP A 117 -16.34 11.72 17.74
N ALA A 118 -16.39 12.78 16.92
CA ALA A 118 -15.52 13.96 17.04
C ALA A 118 -15.68 14.77 18.35
N VAL A 119 -16.73 14.50 19.15
CA VAL A 119 -16.90 15.09 20.51
C VAL A 119 -15.94 14.43 21.51
N LEU A 120 -15.59 13.17 21.30
CA LEU A 120 -14.52 12.46 22.01
C LEU A 120 -13.23 12.85 21.31
N LYS A 121 -12.35 13.62 21.96
CA LYS A 121 -11.09 14.12 21.39
C LYS A 121 -10.34 12.97 20.69
N PRO A 122 -10.29 12.91 19.34
CA PRO A 122 -9.52 11.87 18.68
C PRO A 122 -8.05 12.25 18.81
N ASP A 123 -7.40 11.78 19.86
CA ASP A 123 -5.96 11.92 20.01
C ASP A 123 -5.32 10.93 19.04
N MET A 124 -4.79 11.46 17.93
CA MET A 124 -3.97 10.70 16.99
C MET A 124 -2.51 10.99 17.29
N ALA A 125 -1.79 9.98 17.78
CA ALA A 125 -0.34 10.00 17.77
C ALA A 125 0.15 9.57 16.38
N LEU A 126 1.04 10.37 15.80
CA LEU A 126 1.73 10.02 14.56
C LEU A 126 3.10 9.46 14.93
N ALA A 127 3.40 8.24 14.47
CA ALA A 127 4.75 7.70 14.47
C ALA A 127 5.15 7.46 13.02
N SER A 128 6.37 7.83 12.67
CA SER A 128 6.97 7.34 11.43
C SER A 128 7.50 5.93 11.66
N HIS A 129 7.39 5.03 10.69
CA HIS A 129 7.83 3.65 10.86
C HIS A 129 9.27 3.48 10.35
N GLY A 130 10.16 2.98 11.18
CA GLY A 130 11.38 2.31 10.74
C GLY A 130 11.04 0.87 10.36
N GLY A 131 11.37 0.45 9.13
CA GLY A 131 11.12 -0.91 8.65
C GLY A 131 12.08 -1.92 9.26
N GLY A 132 11.88 -2.30 10.53
CA GLY A 132 12.65 -3.34 11.21
C GLY A 132 11.78 -4.52 11.62
N ARG A 133 12.23 -5.75 11.35
CA ARG A 133 11.72 -6.96 12.02
C ARG A 133 12.17 -6.92 13.49
N GLY A 134 11.39 -6.27 14.34
CA GLY A 134 11.62 -6.25 15.77
C GLY A 134 10.84 -5.13 16.42
N GLY A 135 9.92 -5.49 17.30
CA GLY A 135 9.14 -4.55 18.10
C GLY A 135 10.04 -3.74 19.04
N SER A 136 10.58 -2.64 18.54
CA SER A 136 11.12 -1.56 19.37
C SER A 136 10.19 -0.37 19.23
N GLU A 137 9.45 -0.09 20.29
CA GLU A 137 8.39 0.92 20.39
C GLU A 137 8.87 2.39 20.23
N ASN A 138 10.12 2.66 19.84
CA ASN A 138 10.65 4.03 19.83
C ASN A 138 11.50 4.43 18.59
N ALA A 139 11.54 3.65 17.52
CA ALA A 139 12.31 4.01 16.32
C ALA A 139 11.42 4.65 15.25
N ALA A 140 11.04 5.91 15.45
CA ALA A 140 10.17 6.64 14.54
C ALA A 140 10.86 7.86 13.90
N THR A 141 11.70 7.59 12.90
CA THR A 141 12.03 8.56 11.83
C THR A 141 12.15 7.85 10.49
N GLY A 142 11.04 7.34 9.95
CA GLY A 142 10.99 6.74 8.61
C GLY A 142 11.08 7.83 7.53
N LEU A 143 12.30 8.26 7.22
CA LEU A 143 12.59 9.09 6.08
C LEU A 143 12.74 8.23 4.82
N HIS A 144 12.11 8.66 3.75
CA HIS A 144 12.12 8.01 2.46
C HIS A 144 13.15 8.69 1.57
N LEU A 145 14.15 7.93 1.14
CA LEU A 145 15.09 8.35 0.13
C LEU A 145 14.40 8.19 -1.24
N GLU A 146 13.85 9.27 -1.79
CA GLU A 146 13.33 9.29 -3.17
C GLU A 146 14.44 9.70 -4.12
N LEU A 147 14.82 8.82 -5.05
CA LEU A 147 15.99 9.02 -5.88
C LEU A 147 15.63 8.77 -7.35
N GLN A 148 15.96 9.74 -8.20
CA GLN A 148 15.60 9.74 -9.62
C GLN A 148 16.86 9.77 -10.49
N ARG A 149 16.86 8.86 -11.47
CA ARG A 149 17.72 8.78 -12.66
C ARG A 149 19.12 8.18 -12.48
N THR A 150 19.19 6.91 -12.88
CA THR A 150 20.34 6.26 -13.54
C THR A 150 19.95 6.03 -15.01
N ASP A 151 20.82 6.36 -15.95
CA ASP A 151 20.75 5.85 -17.30
C ASP A 151 21.04 4.34 -17.30
N GLY A 152 20.08 3.51 -17.75
CA GLY A 152 20.31 2.08 -18.03
C GLY A 152 20.41 1.13 -16.81
N ALA A 153 19.54 1.26 -15.80
CA ALA A 153 19.56 0.42 -14.59
C ALA A 153 18.20 -0.18 -14.17
N GLY A 154 17.22 -0.25 -15.09
CA GLY A 154 15.89 -0.74 -14.75
C GLY A 154 15.92 -2.18 -14.23
N GLY A 155 15.37 -2.40 -13.04
CA GLY A 155 15.34 -3.71 -12.39
C GLY A 155 16.54 -4.03 -11.49
N VAL A 156 17.55 -3.14 -11.40
CA VAL A 156 18.69 -3.31 -10.50
C VAL A 156 18.20 -3.37 -9.05
N HIS A 157 18.73 -4.31 -8.28
CA HIS A 157 18.42 -4.50 -6.87
C HIS A 157 19.52 -3.84 -6.03
N LEU A 158 19.09 -2.97 -5.11
CA LEU A 158 19.91 -2.23 -4.17
C LEU A 158 19.68 -2.76 -2.75
N ASP A 159 20.76 -2.90 -2.00
CA ASP A 159 20.75 -3.22 -0.57
C ASP A 159 21.34 -2.05 0.21
N SER A 160 20.75 -1.77 1.37
CA SER A 160 21.21 -0.77 2.33
C SER A 160 21.54 -1.46 3.64
N SER A 161 22.78 -1.32 4.09
CA SER A 161 23.21 -1.74 5.42
C SER A 161 23.41 -0.55 6.34
N SER A 162 22.95 -0.66 7.59
CA SER A 162 23.17 0.36 8.61
C SER A 162 23.33 -0.27 9.99
N GLU A 163 24.17 0.33 10.81
CA GLU A 163 24.25 0.04 12.25
C GLU A 163 23.15 0.73 13.06
N SER A 164 22.31 1.56 12.40
CA SER A 164 21.20 2.25 13.05
C SER A 164 20.04 1.32 13.42
N SER A 165 19.16 1.79 14.31
CA SER A 165 18.00 1.06 14.81
C SER A 165 16.98 0.65 13.74
N CYS A 166 17.07 1.22 12.53
CA CYS A 166 16.12 0.96 11.45
C CYS A 166 16.48 -0.25 10.58
N GLY A 167 17.64 -0.87 10.84
CA GLY A 167 18.05 -2.13 10.23
C GLY A 167 18.38 -2.01 8.73
N ASN A 168 18.59 -3.16 8.12
CA ASN A 168 18.88 -3.27 6.70
C ASN A 168 17.58 -3.24 5.88
N ALA A 169 17.65 -2.64 4.70
CA ALA A 169 16.53 -2.59 3.76
C ALA A 169 17.02 -2.94 2.35
N ASP A 170 16.09 -3.36 1.50
CA ASP A 170 16.36 -3.64 0.09
C ASP A 170 15.27 -3.05 -0.82
N THR A 171 15.62 -2.71 -2.06
CA THR A 171 14.67 -2.22 -3.05
C THR A 171 15.11 -2.50 -4.46
N ARG A 172 14.19 -2.35 -5.41
CA ARG A 172 14.47 -2.52 -6.83
C ARG A 172 14.16 -1.26 -7.61
N VAL A 173 15.08 -0.89 -8.49
CA VAL A 173 14.98 0.28 -9.34
C VAL A 173 13.89 0.06 -10.40
N MET A 174 12.92 0.95 -10.46
CA MET A 174 11.87 0.98 -11.48
C MET A 174 12.45 1.36 -12.84
N ARG A 175 11.89 0.81 -13.92
CA ARG A 175 12.34 1.18 -15.28
C ARG A 175 11.90 2.59 -15.64
N ASN A 176 10.75 3.04 -15.14
CA ASN A 176 10.31 4.42 -15.28
C ASN A 176 11.24 5.35 -14.48
N LEU A 177 12.00 6.19 -15.19
CA LEU A 177 12.88 7.23 -14.64
C LEU A 177 13.99 6.73 -13.69
N GLY A 178 14.24 5.41 -13.62
CA GLY A 178 15.19 4.85 -12.66
C GLY A 178 14.79 5.13 -11.22
N PHE A 179 13.48 5.25 -10.94
CA PHE A 179 13.01 5.57 -9.60
C PHE A 179 13.28 4.43 -8.63
N TRP A 180 13.81 4.76 -7.47
CA TRP A 180 13.91 3.82 -6.36
C TRP A 180 13.76 4.54 -5.05
N SER A 181 13.37 3.77 -4.04
CA SER A 181 13.21 4.31 -2.71
C SER A 181 13.23 3.27 -1.61
N MET A 182 13.66 3.71 -0.43
CA MET A 182 13.89 2.87 0.75
C MET A 182 13.50 3.62 2.02
N PRO A 183 12.96 2.94 3.04
CA PRO A 183 12.89 3.49 4.39
C PRO A 183 14.30 3.67 4.95
N ALA A 184 14.56 4.81 5.59
CA ALA A 184 15.79 5.13 6.27
C ALA A 184 15.48 5.97 7.52
N CYS A 185 16.44 6.05 8.43
CA CYS A 185 16.38 6.88 9.63
C CYS A 185 17.58 7.83 9.68
N PRO A 186 17.62 8.86 10.54
CA PRO A 186 18.79 9.69 10.70
C PRO A 186 20.01 8.84 11.05
N GLY A 187 21.08 9.03 10.29
CA GLY A 187 22.30 8.22 10.39
C GLY A 187 22.96 7.99 9.04
N THR A 188 24.01 7.15 9.06
CA THR A 188 24.77 6.78 7.87
C THR A 188 24.37 5.39 7.41
N PHE A 189 24.22 5.24 6.09
CA PHE A 189 23.82 4.01 5.42
C PHE A 189 24.85 3.68 4.34
N GLN A 190 25.19 2.41 4.23
CA GLN A 190 26.01 1.92 3.13
C GLN A 190 25.11 1.30 2.07
N LEU A 191 25.08 1.94 0.90
CA LEU A 191 24.38 1.41 -0.26
C LEU A 191 25.29 0.53 -1.09
N SER A 192 24.76 -0.61 -1.50
CA SER A 192 25.45 -1.56 -2.38
C SER A 192 24.49 -2.21 -3.38
N LEU A 193 25.05 -2.81 -4.43
CA LEU A 193 24.26 -3.67 -5.31
C LEU A 193 23.99 -5.00 -4.60
N ALA A 194 22.74 -5.43 -4.60
CA ALA A 194 22.36 -6.68 -3.94
C ALA A 194 23.16 -7.86 -4.52
N PRO A 195 23.60 -8.83 -3.69
CA PRO A 195 24.32 -10.00 -4.13
C PRO A 195 23.59 -10.76 -5.25
N GLY A 196 24.36 -11.30 -6.21
CA GLY A 196 23.83 -12.04 -7.35
C GLY A 196 23.70 -11.18 -8.60
N ALA A 197 22.58 -11.30 -9.32
CA ALA A 197 22.45 -10.81 -10.69
C ALA A 197 22.73 -9.30 -10.87
N SER A 198 22.37 -8.47 -9.88
CA SER A 198 22.65 -7.03 -9.89
C SER A 198 24.14 -6.75 -9.78
N ASN A 199 24.79 -7.24 -8.72
CA ASN A 199 26.23 -7.04 -8.51
C ASN A 199 27.10 -7.75 -9.56
N ASP A 200 26.63 -8.83 -10.17
CA ASP A 200 27.33 -9.53 -11.25
C ASP A 200 27.35 -8.75 -12.58
N THR A 201 26.30 -7.96 -12.82
CA THR A 201 26.03 -7.31 -14.10
C THR A 201 26.47 -5.85 -14.08
N PHE A 202 26.25 -5.19 -12.94
CA PHE A 202 26.52 -3.77 -12.76
C PHE A 202 27.57 -3.53 -11.67
N GLU A 203 28.15 -2.34 -11.70
CA GLU A 203 28.96 -1.77 -10.63
C GLU A 203 28.55 -0.32 -10.38
N LEU A 204 28.67 0.14 -9.14
CA LEU A 204 28.47 1.55 -8.79
C LEU A 204 29.64 2.38 -9.34
N VAL A 205 29.32 3.54 -9.94
CA VAL A 205 30.31 4.41 -10.61
C VAL A 205 31.15 5.20 -9.60
N ARG A 206 30.63 5.49 -8.41
CA ARG A 206 31.42 6.17 -7.35
C ARG A 206 32.31 5.17 -6.60
N GLY A 207 33.61 5.18 -6.95
CA GLY A 207 34.70 4.62 -6.13
C GLY A 207 35.13 3.16 -6.36
N SER A 208 34.87 2.55 -7.54
CA SER A 208 35.11 1.11 -7.84
C SER A 208 36.53 0.59 -7.46
N PRO A 209 36.78 -0.68 -7.04
CA PRO A 209 35.93 -1.89 -7.07
C PRO A 209 35.51 -2.41 -5.68
N GLY A 210 34.25 -2.89 -5.57
CA GLY A 210 33.61 -3.28 -4.29
C GLY A 210 32.90 -2.13 -3.56
N SER A 211 32.84 -0.97 -4.22
CA SER A 211 32.45 0.31 -3.65
C SER A 211 31.02 0.35 -3.14
N MET A 212 30.91 0.49 -1.82
CA MET A 212 29.73 0.95 -1.12
C MET A 212 29.64 2.48 -1.26
N GLU A 213 28.44 3.04 -1.39
CA GLU A 213 28.21 4.48 -1.32
C GLU A 213 27.64 4.82 0.07
N ASP A 214 28.38 5.62 0.84
CA ASP A 214 27.89 6.14 2.11
C ASP A 214 26.85 7.23 1.85
N VAL A 215 25.65 7.02 2.39
CA VAL A 215 24.53 7.96 2.32
C VAL A 215 24.21 8.42 3.73
N GLU A 216 24.35 9.72 3.95
CA GLU A 216 24.01 10.35 5.22
C GLU A 216 22.60 10.92 5.19
N VAL A 217 21.81 10.52 6.17
CA VAL A 217 20.47 11.04 6.41
C VAL A 217 20.54 11.98 7.61
N THR A 218 20.58 13.28 7.34
CA THR A 218 20.73 14.32 8.39
C THR A 218 19.59 15.33 8.41
N SER A 219 18.67 15.27 7.45
CA SER A 219 17.57 16.23 7.29
C SER A 219 16.24 15.54 7.01
N PHE A 220 15.15 16.17 7.47
CA PHE A 220 13.78 15.75 7.13
C PHE A 220 13.42 15.95 5.65
N THR A 221 14.22 16.73 4.94
CA THR A 221 14.14 16.91 3.49
C THR A 221 15.45 16.44 2.89
N LEU A 222 15.43 15.30 2.22
CA LEU A 222 16.61 14.84 1.49
C LEU A 222 16.64 15.47 0.11
N ALA A 223 17.82 15.90 -0.29
CA ALA A 223 18.10 16.19 -1.69
C ALA A 223 18.17 14.88 -2.48
N ASN A 224 17.76 14.93 -3.75
CA ASN A 224 17.91 13.80 -4.66
C ASN A 224 19.40 13.43 -4.79
N LEU A 225 19.76 12.21 -4.39
CA LEU A 225 21.05 11.55 -4.62
C LEU A 225 21.03 10.76 -5.95
N PRO A 226 21.58 11.29 -7.05
CA PRO A 226 21.68 10.52 -8.28
C PRO A 226 22.68 9.38 -8.10
N LEU A 227 22.17 8.14 -8.04
CA LEU A 227 23.01 6.95 -8.17
C LEU A 227 23.49 6.86 -9.63
N LYS A 228 24.69 6.35 -9.87
CA LYS A 228 25.15 6.00 -11.22
C LYS A 228 25.68 4.58 -11.21
N VAL A 229 25.20 3.76 -12.13
CA VAL A 229 25.67 2.40 -12.32
C VAL A 229 26.30 2.26 -13.69
N ARG A 230 27.25 1.36 -13.82
CA ARG A 230 27.87 1.00 -15.09
C ARG A 230 27.79 -0.51 -15.25
N VAL A 231 27.55 -0.96 -16.49
CA VAL A 231 27.64 -2.39 -16.80
C VAL A 231 29.10 -2.83 -16.67
N ARG A 232 29.34 -3.92 -15.95
CA ARG A 232 30.70 -4.46 -15.77
C ARG A 232 31.32 -4.87 -17.10
N PRO A 233 32.65 -4.79 -17.27
CA PRO A 233 33.32 -5.25 -18.48
C PRO A 233 32.95 -6.70 -18.83
N GLY A 234 32.55 -6.94 -20.07
CA GLY A 234 32.16 -8.27 -20.56
C GLY A 234 30.73 -8.72 -20.19
N ARG A 235 29.92 -7.87 -19.56
CA ARG A 235 28.51 -8.10 -19.26
C ARG A 235 27.59 -7.26 -20.16
N GLN A 236 26.32 -7.62 -20.19
CA GLN A 236 25.26 -6.83 -20.85
C GLN A 236 24.10 -6.59 -19.87
N GLU A 237 23.38 -5.48 -20.03
CA GLU A 237 22.20 -5.17 -19.21
C GLU A 237 21.14 -6.29 -19.25
N SER A 238 21.00 -6.99 -20.37
CA SER A 238 20.12 -8.16 -20.51
C SER A 238 20.47 -9.33 -19.58
N ASP A 239 21.70 -9.38 -19.07
CA ASP A 239 22.15 -10.42 -18.13
C ASP A 239 21.43 -10.31 -16.78
N LEU A 240 21.00 -9.11 -16.39
CA LEU A 240 20.25 -8.90 -15.16
C LEU A 240 18.93 -9.68 -15.21
N ALA A 241 18.17 -9.52 -16.29
CA ALA A 241 16.88 -10.20 -16.45
C ALA A 241 17.08 -11.72 -16.57
N SER A 242 18.06 -12.18 -17.35
CA SER A 242 18.29 -13.60 -17.57
C SER A 242 18.77 -14.35 -16.32
N LYS A 243 19.62 -13.72 -15.49
CA LYS A 243 20.11 -14.30 -14.23
C LYS A 243 19.11 -14.21 -13.09
N THR A 244 18.36 -13.11 -13.00
CA THR A 244 17.37 -12.91 -11.92
C THR A 244 16.16 -13.84 -12.09
N LEU A 245 15.79 -14.15 -13.34
CA LEU A 245 14.49 -14.75 -13.65
C LEU A 245 14.61 -16.10 -14.38
N GLY A 246 15.84 -16.50 -14.72
CA GLY A 246 16.14 -17.71 -15.48
C GLY A 246 15.80 -17.59 -16.97
N THR A 247 16.20 -18.60 -17.75
CA THR A 247 15.78 -18.72 -19.16
C THR A 247 14.35 -19.26 -19.23
N ALA A 248 13.57 -18.83 -20.23
CA ALA A 248 12.13 -19.09 -20.41
C ALA A 248 11.72 -20.57 -20.66
N LYS A 249 12.49 -21.56 -20.18
CA LYS A 249 12.24 -23.00 -20.36
C LYS A 249 11.22 -23.61 -19.39
N ARG A 250 10.47 -22.80 -18.61
CA ARG A 250 9.50 -23.31 -17.61
C ARG A 250 8.05 -23.48 -18.09
N ARG A 251 7.74 -23.24 -19.37
CA ARG A 251 6.40 -23.51 -19.96
C ARG A 251 5.93 -24.97 -19.87
N SER A 252 6.81 -25.92 -19.50
CA SER A 252 6.52 -27.36 -19.45
C SER A 252 6.17 -27.93 -18.06
N ARG A 253 6.23 -27.12 -16.99
CA ARG A 253 6.03 -27.64 -15.62
C ARG A 253 4.57 -27.57 -15.15
N TRP A 254 3.85 -26.50 -15.51
CA TRP A 254 2.42 -26.34 -15.19
C TRP A 254 1.51 -27.31 -15.95
N LYS A 255 1.80 -27.58 -17.24
CA LYS A 255 1.11 -28.65 -17.98
C LYS A 255 1.25 -30.00 -17.28
N ARG A 256 2.45 -30.35 -16.77
CA ARG A 256 2.69 -31.63 -16.06
C ARG A 256 2.08 -31.70 -14.65
N ALA A 257 1.97 -30.58 -13.94
CA ALA A 257 1.35 -30.54 -12.61
C ALA A 257 -0.17 -30.74 -12.70
N SER A 258 -0.84 -30.09 -13.67
CA SER A 258 -2.27 -30.27 -13.91
C SER A 258 -2.64 -31.71 -14.32
N THR A 259 -1.79 -32.40 -15.09
CA THR A 259 -2.04 -33.81 -15.48
C THR A 259 -1.79 -34.81 -14.34
N ARG A 260 -0.87 -34.52 -13.42
CA ARG A 260 -0.58 -35.42 -12.28
C ARG A 260 -1.68 -35.42 -11.22
N HIS A 261 -2.35 -34.29 -10.97
CA HIS A 261 -3.47 -34.25 -10.03
C HIS A 261 -4.75 -34.87 -10.59
N LEU A 262 -4.97 -34.84 -11.92
CA LEU A 262 -6.10 -35.52 -12.56
C LEU A 262 -5.92 -37.05 -12.58
N ASN A 263 -4.71 -37.54 -12.82
CA ASN A 263 -4.45 -38.99 -12.85
C ASN A 263 -4.34 -39.64 -11.45
N ALA A 264 -4.00 -38.87 -10.41
CA ALA A 264 -3.93 -39.39 -9.03
C ALA A 264 -5.32 -39.59 -8.39
N VAL A 265 -6.34 -38.86 -8.86
CA VAL A 265 -7.73 -39.05 -8.42
C VAL A 265 -8.43 -40.19 -9.19
N ALA A 266 -7.92 -40.55 -10.37
CA ALA A 266 -8.46 -41.63 -11.20
C ALA A 266 -7.90 -43.03 -10.88
N ALA A 267 -6.79 -43.14 -10.15
CA ALA A 267 -6.15 -44.42 -9.81
C ALA A 267 -6.30 -44.73 -8.32
N GLY A 268 -7.47 -45.25 -7.94
CA GLY A 268 -7.64 -45.90 -6.65
C GLY A 268 -6.90 -47.24 -6.58
N ASN A 269 -6.41 -47.56 -5.37
CA ASN A 269 -6.00 -48.88 -4.88
C ASN A 269 -4.97 -49.70 -5.68
N ALA A 270 -3.74 -49.73 -5.19
CA ALA A 270 -2.93 -50.95 -5.17
C ALA A 270 -1.96 -50.94 -3.99
N THR A 271 -1.97 -52.03 -3.23
CA THR A 271 -1.18 -52.31 -2.04
C THR A 271 0.25 -52.77 -2.36
N ALA A 272 1.09 -52.67 -1.32
CA ALA A 272 2.26 -53.49 -1.00
C ALA A 272 3.67 -52.98 -1.39
N GLY A 273 4.48 -52.77 -0.33
CA GLY A 273 5.87 -53.20 -0.28
C GLY A 273 6.92 -52.15 -0.65
N GLY A 274 7.40 -51.37 0.31
CA GLY A 274 8.56 -50.50 0.12
C GLY A 274 9.11 -49.92 1.42
N LYS A 275 10.41 -50.14 1.64
CA LYS A 275 11.21 -49.76 2.82
C LYS A 275 10.91 -48.33 3.32
N VAL A 276 10.78 -48.19 4.64
CA VAL A 276 10.70 -46.90 5.34
C VAL A 276 12.06 -46.21 5.21
N ALA A 277 12.19 -45.35 4.20
CA ALA A 277 13.19 -44.30 4.20
C ALA A 277 12.70 -43.20 5.15
N GLU A 278 13.57 -42.69 6.02
CA GLU A 278 13.31 -41.51 6.83
C GLU A 278 12.83 -40.37 5.92
N ALA A 279 11.54 -40.08 6.02
CA ALA A 279 10.94 -38.93 5.36
C ALA A 279 11.51 -37.69 6.04
N GLN A 280 12.44 -37.01 5.38
CA GLN A 280 12.66 -35.58 5.63
C GLN A 280 11.27 -34.94 5.57
N VAL A 281 10.85 -34.32 6.67
CA VAL A 281 9.59 -33.59 6.74
C VAL A 281 9.68 -32.48 5.71
N GLU A 282 9.10 -32.69 4.53
CA GLU A 282 8.98 -31.67 3.49
C GLU A 282 8.27 -30.47 4.14
N ALA A 283 8.98 -29.35 4.22
CA ALA A 283 8.43 -28.12 4.75
C ALA A 283 7.12 -27.80 4.02
N LEU A 284 6.05 -27.59 4.80
CA LEU A 284 4.73 -27.30 4.25
C LEU A 284 4.82 -26.10 3.29
N PRO A 285 4.12 -26.14 2.15
CA PRO A 285 4.15 -25.04 1.19
C PRO A 285 3.66 -23.75 1.87
N THR A 286 4.36 -22.64 1.64
CA THR A 286 3.94 -21.31 2.12
C THR A 286 3.05 -20.64 1.07
N ILE A 287 1.88 -20.17 1.49
CA ILE A 287 0.98 -19.37 0.67
C ILE A 287 1.14 -17.90 1.07
N HIS A 288 1.46 -17.06 0.10
CA HIS A 288 1.55 -15.61 0.28
C HIS A 288 0.26 -14.95 -0.21
N VAL A 289 -0.42 -14.21 0.67
CA VAL A 289 -1.62 -13.44 0.32
C VAL A 289 -1.36 -11.97 0.63
N PHE A 290 -1.68 -11.12 -0.32
CA PHE A 290 -1.67 -9.68 -0.13
C PHE A 290 -3.11 -9.17 0.02
N SER A 291 -3.34 -8.30 0.99
CA SER A 291 -4.65 -7.66 1.16
C SER A 291 -4.53 -6.24 1.70
N LEU A 292 -5.57 -5.44 1.46
CA LEU A 292 -5.70 -4.07 1.95
C LEU A 292 -7.07 -3.92 2.60
N ALA A 293 -7.11 -3.32 3.79
CA ALA A 293 -8.36 -2.94 4.45
C ALA A 293 -8.28 -1.47 4.87
N SER A 294 -9.43 -0.79 4.89
CA SER A 294 -9.57 0.60 5.30
C SER A 294 -10.86 0.75 6.09
N GLY A 295 -10.73 1.09 7.36
CA GLY A 295 -11.80 1.14 8.34
C GLY A 295 -12.11 -0.18 9.04
N HIS A 296 -12.64 -0.08 10.26
CA HIS A 296 -12.79 -1.20 11.20
C HIS A 296 -13.65 -2.35 10.67
N MET A 297 -14.65 -2.05 9.83
CA MET A 297 -15.49 -3.08 9.22
C MET A 297 -14.67 -3.99 8.29
N TYR A 298 -13.83 -3.39 7.43
CA TYR A 298 -13.03 -4.15 6.47
C TYR A 298 -11.88 -4.88 7.15
N GLU A 299 -11.30 -4.31 8.20
CA GLU A 299 -10.30 -5.00 9.01
C GLU A 299 -10.88 -6.25 9.67
N ARG A 300 -12.09 -6.15 10.23
CA ARG A 300 -12.80 -7.31 10.77
C ARG A 300 -13.06 -8.38 9.71
N LEU A 301 -13.50 -7.97 8.51
CA LEU A 301 -13.69 -8.91 7.39
C LEU A 301 -12.37 -9.53 6.95
N LEU A 302 -11.26 -8.79 6.99
CA LEU A 302 -9.93 -9.29 6.71
C LEU A 302 -9.50 -10.34 7.74
N SER A 303 -9.73 -10.09 9.04
CA SER A 303 -9.45 -11.09 10.09
C SER A 303 -10.26 -12.37 9.86
N ILE A 304 -11.55 -12.24 9.54
CA ILE A 304 -12.40 -13.39 9.20
C ILE A 304 -11.88 -14.12 7.96
N MET A 305 -11.42 -13.39 6.93
CA MET A 305 -10.81 -13.99 5.74
C MET A 305 -9.58 -14.83 6.12
N VAL A 306 -8.65 -14.27 6.91
CA VAL A 306 -7.44 -15.00 7.35
C VAL A 306 -7.81 -16.24 8.16
N MET A 307 -8.72 -16.11 9.13
CA MET A 307 -9.20 -17.24 9.93
C MET A 307 -9.86 -18.31 9.09
N SER A 308 -10.67 -17.91 8.10
CA SER A 308 -11.34 -18.84 7.20
C SER A 308 -10.33 -19.62 6.36
N VAL A 309 -9.30 -18.95 5.81
CA VAL A 309 -8.23 -19.62 5.06
C VAL A 309 -7.49 -20.60 5.97
N ARG A 310 -7.10 -20.17 7.17
CA ARG A 310 -6.36 -21.03 8.12
C ARG A 310 -7.16 -22.27 8.52
N ASN A 311 -8.46 -22.15 8.71
CA ASN A 311 -9.32 -23.29 9.07
C ASN A 311 -9.46 -24.33 7.93
N HIS A 312 -9.16 -23.94 6.69
CA HIS A 312 -9.26 -24.78 5.50
C HIS A 312 -7.90 -25.13 4.87
N THR A 313 -6.77 -24.75 5.49
CA THR A 313 -5.42 -25.10 5.00
C THR A 313 -4.44 -25.42 6.12
N ARG A 314 -3.55 -26.37 5.85
CA ARG A 314 -2.39 -26.68 6.72
C ARG A 314 -1.13 -25.90 6.33
N ALA A 315 -1.15 -25.20 5.19
CA ALA A 315 -0.02 -24.41 4.70
C ALA A 315 0.35 -23.26 5.64
N VAL A 316 1.62 -22.87 5.65
CA VAL A 316 2.07 -21.64 6.31
C VAL A 316 1.55 -20.45 5.50
N PHE A 317 1.02 -19.43 6.18
CA PHE A 317 0.31 -18.33 5.54
C PHE A 317 0.95 -16.99 5.88
N ALA A 318 1.49 -16.31 4.86
CA ALA A 318 2.07 -14.98 5.03
C ALA A 318 1.15 -13.92 4.45
N VAL A 319 0.56 -13.08 5.31
CA VAL A 319 -0.32 -11.98 4.93
C VAL A 319 0.49 -10.71 4.81
N THR A 320 0.57 -10.15 3.61
CA THR A 320 1.11 -8.82 3.42
C THR A 320 -0.01 -7.79 3.44
N ALA A 321 0.01 -6.86 4.41
CA ALA A 321 -0.99 -5.80 4.54
C ALA A 321 -0.36 -4.41 4.35
N GLY A 322 -1.08 -3.53 3.66
CA GLY A 322 -0.66 -2.13 3.46
C GLY A 322 -1.01 -1.23 4.65
N LEU A 323 -0.49 0.00 4.60
CA LEU A 323 -0.45 1.00 5.68
C LEU A 323 -1.80 1.49 6.26
N PHE A 324 -2.92 0.89 5.85
CA PHE A 324 -4.27 1.30 6.24
C PHE A 324 -4.90 0.37 7.28
N VAL A 325 -4.13 -0.58 7.82
CA VAL A 325 -4.63 -1.64 8.70
C VAL A 325 -4.18 -1.43 10.15
N PHE A 326 -5.13 -1.57 11.06
CA PHE A 326 -4.96 -1.66 12.50
C PHE A 326 -3.85 -2.64 12.89
N THR A 327 -2.76 -2.11 13.43
CA THR A 327 -1.57 -2.86 13.81
C THR A 327 -1.75 -3.65 15.11
N THR A 328 -2.69 -3.28 15.98
CA THR A 328 -2.76 -3.84 17.34
C THR A 328 -3.50 -5.18 17.41
N LEU A 329 -4.35 -5.53 16.44
CA LEU A 329 -5.01 -6.85 16.38
C LEU A 329 -4.10 -7.92 15.73
N LEU A 330 -3.15 -7.53 14.87
CA LEU A 330 -2.32 -8.48 14.12
C LEU A 330 -1.51 -9.41 15.04
N PRO A 331 -0.81 -8.92 16.09
CA PRO A 331 -0.06 -9.81 16.99
C PRO A 331 -0.94 -10.85 17.68
N GLN A 332 -2.18 -10.49 17.99
CA GLN A 332 -3.12 -11.42 18.61
C GLN A 332 -3.64 -12.46 17.63
N LEU A 333 -3.86 -12.08 16.38
CA LEU A 333 -4.21 -13.03 15.33
C LEU A 333 -3.07 -14.01 15.06
N GLU A 334 -1.80 -13.56 15.07
CA GLU A 334 -0.63 -14.44 14.98
C GLU A 334 -0.55 -15.41 16.16
N ALA A 335 -0.76 -14.91 17.39
CA ALA A 335 -0.74 -15.73 18.59
C ALA A 335 -1.89 -16.76 18.62
N ASP A 336 -3.06 -16.40 18.12
CA ASP A 336 -4.25 -17.27 18.05
C ASP A 336 -4.16 -18.32 16.92
N MET A 337 -3.34 -18.08 15.90
CA MET A 337 -3.26 -18.92 14.70
C MET A 337 -1.82 -19.36 14.39
N GLU A 338 -1.48 -20.57 14.85
CA GLU A 338 -0.19 -21.18 14.52
C GLU A 338 0.02 -21.27 12.99
N GLY A 339 1.21 -20.89 12.51
CA GLY A 339 1.57 -20.94 11.09
C GLY A 339 1.06 -19.77 10.24
N VAL A 340 0.51 -18.72 10.86
CA VAL A 340 0.16 -17.45 10.19
C VAL A 340 1.19 -16.38 10.58
N THR A 341 1.73 -15.66 9.59
CA THR A 341 2.61 -14.51 9.80
C THR A 341 2.08 -13.30 9.02
N PHE A 342 2.17 -12.11 9.61
CA PHE A 342 1.81 -10.85 8.98
C PHE A 342 3.08 -10.06 8.67
N HIS A 343 3.07 -9.43 7.49
CA HIS A 343 4.13 -8.56 7.03
C HIS A 343 3.48 -7.24 6.62
N LEU A 344 3.84 -6.15 7.29
CA LEU A 344 3.39 -4.83 6.91
C LEU A 344 4.34 -4.28 5.85
N VAL A 345 3.79 -3.93 4.69
CA VAL A 345 4.56 -3.33 3.60
C VAL A 345 4.01 -1.94 3.31
N SER A 346 4.94 -1.00 3.19
CA SER A 346 4.64 0.38 2.85
C SER A 346 5.43 0.82 1.65
N PHE A 347 4.78 1.56 0.76
CA PHE A 347 5.45 2.18 -0.36
C PHE A 347 4.92 3.60 -0.53
N LYS A 348 5.83 4.58 -0.58
CA LYS A 348 5.44 5.97 -0.82
C LYS A 348 5.06 6.14 -2.29
N TRP A 349 3.99 6.88 -2.53
CA TRP A 349 3.59 7.25 -3.88
C TRP A 349 4.72 8.04 -4.58
N PRO A 350 5.26 7.59 -5.73
CA PRO A 350 6.32 8.29 -6.44
C PRO A 350 5.89 9.67 -6.93
N SER A 351 6.75 10.68 -6.84
CA SER A 351 6.39 12.06 -7.22
C SER A 351 6.04 12.23 -8.71
N TRP A 352 6.55 11.35 -9.58
CA TRP A 352 6.30 11.37 -11.02
C TRP A 352 5.02 10.64 -11.45
N LEU A 353 4.39 9.90 -10.54
CA LEU A 353 3.16 9.16 -10.81
C LEU A 353 1.95 10.04 -10.44
N ASN A 354 0.95 10.15 -11.31
CA ASN A 354 -0.19 11.05 -11.09
C ASN A 354 -0.92 10.69 -9.79
N PRO A 355 -1.02 11.59 -8.78
CA PRO A 355 -1.58 11.24 -7.48
C PRO A 355 -3.10 11.08 -7.51
N GLN A 356 -3.63 10.22 -6.64
CA GLN A 356 -5.07 10.11 -6.38
C GLN A 356 -5.49 10.95 -5.18
N GLN A 357 -6.58 11.70 -5.32
CA GLN A 357 -7.10 12.57 -4.25
C GLN A 357 -8.09 11.85 -3.31
N GLU A 358 -8.78 10.84 -3.83
CA GLU A 358 -9.75 10.05 -3.08
C GLU A 358 -9.08 8.79 -2.50
N LYS A 359 -9.28 8.55 -1.20
CA LYS A 359 -8.66 7.42 -0.50
C LYS A 359 -9.02 6.07 -1.12
N GLN A 360 -10.26 5.90 -1.56
CA GLN A 360 -10.71 4.66 -2.21
C GLN A 360 -9.93 4.38 -3.50
N ARG A 361 -9.75 5.40 -4.37
CA ARG A 361 -8.96 5.27 -5.60
C ARG A 361 -7.49 5.04 -5.31
N LEU A 362 -6.96 5.63 -4.24
CA LEU A 362 -5.61 5.38 -3.77
C LEU A 362 -5.42 3.90 -3.38
N ILE A 363 -6.35 3.31 -2.61
CA ILE A 363 -6.33 1.88 -2.23
C ILE A 363 -6.36 0.99 -3.48
N TRP A 364 -7.25 1.29 -4.43
CA TRP A 364 -7.31 0.56 -5.71
C TRP A 364 -5.99 0.62 -6.47
N ALA A 365 -5.37 1.80 -6.53
CA ALA A 365 -4.07 1.98 -7.17
C ALA A 365 -2.97 1.19 -6.46
N TYR A 366 -2.96 1.19 -5.13
CA TYR A 366 -2.00 0.39 -4.34
C TYR A 366 -2.13 -1.10 -4.60
N LYS A 367 -3.35 -1.60 -4.81
CA LYS A 367 -3.62 -2.98 -5.17
C LYS A 367 -3.07 -3.36 -6.55
N ILE A 368 -2.71 -2.45 -7.44
CA ILE A 368 -2.33 -2.83 -8.82
C ILE A 368 -1.00 -2.25 -9.28
N LEU A 369 -0.67 -1.00 -8.93
CA LEU A 369 0.52 -0.31 -9.41
C LEU A 369 1.80 -0.71 -8.67
N PHE A 370 1.66 -1.25 -7.46
CA PHE A 370 2.77 -1.61 -6.59
C PHE A 370 2.79 -3.11 -6.23
N LEU A 371 1.90 -3.90 -6.84
CA LEU A 371 2.03 -5.36 -6.85
C LEU A 371 3.07 -5.76 -7.89
N ALA A 372 4.22 -6.24 -7.45
CA ALA A 372 5.28 -6.70 -8.35
C ALA A 372 5.02 -8.14 -8.85
N THR A 373 3.86 -8.41 -9.44
CA THR A 373 3.35 -9.77 -9.61
C THR A 373 2.28 -9.94 -10.69
N GLY A 374 2.27 -11.03 -11.48
CA GLY A 374 1.52 -11.13 -12.76
C GLY A 374 0.21 -11.89 -12.77
N MET A 375 -0.83 -11.25 -13.28
CA MET A 375 -2.20 -11.32 -12.81
C MET A 375 -3.06 -12.41 -13.48
N PHE A 376 -3.72 -13.23 -12.67
CA PHE A 376 -4.75 -14.19 -13.06
C PHE A 376 -6.06 -13.70 -12.49
N LEU A 377 -6.87 -13.01 -13.28
CA LEU A 377 -8.15 -12.53 -12.81
C LEU A 377 -9.24 -13.57 -13.03
N ILE A 378 -10.35 -13.39 -12.32
CA ILE A 378 -11.51 -14.27 -12.43
C ILE A 378 -12.49 -13.65 -13.41
N GLN A 379 -12.98 -14.47 -14.35
CA GLN A 379 -14.09 -14.10 -15.22
C GLN A 379 -15.41 -14.29 -14.47
N VAL A 380 -16.38 -13.41 -14.68
CA VAL A 380 -17.73 -13.56 -14.12
C VAL A 380 -18.73 -13.91 -15.22
N ALA A 381 -19.35 -15.08 -15.10
CA ALA A 381 -20.43 -15.54 -15.97
C ALA A 381 -21.82 -15.31 -15.34
N GLY A 382 -22.25 -14.04 -15.18
CA GLY A 382 -23.56 -13.67 -14.60
C GLY A 382 -24.49 -12.84 -15.50
N ILE A 383 -25.80 -13.10 -15.54
CA ILE A 383 -26.69 -12.70 -16.66
C ILE A 383 -27.28 -11.26 -16.56
N SER A 384 -27.23 -10.55 -15.43
CA SER A 384 -28.17 -9.43 -15.22
C SER A 384 -27.66 -7.98 -15.31
N PHE A 385 -26.36 -7.66 -15.34
CA PHE A 385 -25.88 -6.25 -15.42
C PHE A 385 -24.49 -6.09 -16.11
N ARG A 386 -24.26 -6.79 -17.23
CA ARG A 386 -22.96 -6.79 -17.91
C ARG A 386 -22.74 -5.54 -18.77
N PHE A 387 -22.39 -4.43 -18.13
CA PHE A 387 -22.09 -3.18 -18.85
C PHE A 387 -20.94 -3.37 -19.88
N TRP A 388 -20.03 -4.32 -19.63
CA TRP A 388 -18.89 -4.60 -20.50
C TRP A 388 -19.24 -5.34 -21.80
N GLU A 389 -20.46 -5.88 -21.93
CA GLU A 389 -20.94 -6.51 -23.17
C GLU A 389 -21.55 -5.51 -24.15
N SER A 390 -21.49 -4.21 -23.84
CA SER A 390 -21.94 -3.14 -24.73
C SER A 390 -21.01 -1.93 -24.70
N GLY A 391 -21.10 -1.06 -25.70
CA GLY A 391 -20.40 0.22 -25.75
C GLY A 391 -18.87 0.10 -25.81
N TYR A 392 -18.19 0.91 -25.00
CA TYR A 392 -16.74 1.05 -25.02
C TYR A 392 -16.01 -0.26 -24.74
N TRP A 393 -16.36 -0.95 -23.64
CA TRP A 393 -15.66 -2.15 -23.20
C TRP A 393 -15.80 -3.32 -24.16
N GLN A 394 -16.97 -3.49 -24.78
CA GLN A 394 -17.17 -4.51 -25.82
C GLN A 394 -16.28 -4.23 -27.04
N SER A 395 -16.24 -2.98 -27.48
CA SER A 395 -15.43 -2.55 -28.63
C SER A 395 -13.93 -2.67 -28.36
N HIS A 396 -13.51 -2.32 -27.14
CA HIS A 396 -12.12 -2.38 -26.70
C HIS A 396 -11.65 -3.82 -26.49
N LEU A 397 -12.41 -4.66 -25.79
CA LEU A 397 -11.99 -6.02 -25.44
C LEU A 397 -12.16 -7.03 -26.59
N GLY A 398 -13.11 -6.80 -27.49
CA GLY A 398 -13.45 -7.73 -28.55
C GLY A 398 -13.81 -9.12 -27.99
N PRO A 399 -13.07 -10.19 -28.33
CA PRO A 399 -13.34 -11.53 -27.80
C PRO A 399 -12.84 -11.74 -26.36
N SER A 400 -12.03 -10.83 -25.82
CA SER A 400 -11.42 -11.00 -24.51
C SER A 400 -12.44 -10.75 -23.39
N PRO A 401 -12.42 -11.56 -22.31
CA PRO A 401 -13.38 -11.40 -21.23
C PRO A 401 -13.05 -10.19 -20.35
N TYR A 402 -14.09 -9.58 -19.78
CA TYR A 402 -13.95 -8.61 -18.69
C TYR A 402 -13.78 -9.37 -17.37
N HIS A 403 -12.72 -9.02 -16.64
CA HIS A 403 -12.31 -9.74 -15.45
C HIS A 403 -12.49 -8.92 -14.16
N ILE A 404 -12.64 -9.60 -13.03
CA ILE A 404 -12.90 -8.99 -11.70
C ILE A 404 -11.64 -8.98 -10.83
N SER A 405 -11.43 -7.87 -10.12
CA SER A 405 -10.22 -7.62 -9.33
C SER A 405 -10.31 -8.09 -7.86
N ALA A 406 -11.39 -8.76 -7.46
CA ALA A 406 -11.63 -9.18 -6.08
C ALA A 406 -10.67 -10.30 -5.60
N LEU A 407 -10.35 -11.24 -6.50
CA LEU A 407 -9.37 -12.30 -6.25
C LEU A 407 -8.57 -12.52 -7.52
N PHE A 408 -7.25 -12.52 -7.38
CA PHE A 408 -6.36 -12.86 -8.47
C PHE A 408 -5.07 -13.49 -7.97
N VAL A 409 -4.52 -14.39 -8.78
CA VAL A 409 -3.21 -14.99 -8.53
C VAL A 409 -2.17 -14.17 -9.26
N VAL A 410 -0.95 -14.20 -8.73
CA VAL A 410 0.06 -13.33 -9.23
C VAL A 410 1.44 -14.03 -9.31
N ASP A 411 2.05 -14.16 -10.49
CA ASP A 411 3.42 -14.70 -10.67
C ASP A 411 4.48 -13.58 -10.59
N LEU A 412 5.17 -13.49 -9.45
CA LEU A 412 6.19 -12.45 -9.17
C LEU A 412 7.33 -12.48 -10.16
N LEU A 413 7.79 -13.67 -10.52
CA LEU A 413 8.96 -13.82 -11.37
C LEU A 413 8.62 -13.36 -12.78
N GLU A 414 7.51 -13.83 -13.31
CA GLU A 414 7.14 -13.54 -14.69
C GLU A 414 6.75 -12.06 -14.90
N PHE A 415 6.04 -11.45 -13.93
CA PHE A 415 5.68 -10.03 -14.00
C PHE A 415 6.89 -9.10 -14.00
N ARG A 416 7.88 -9.43 -13.16
CA ARG A 416 9.15 -8.72 -13.14
C ARG A 416 9.91 -8.94 -14.46
N ARG A 417 9.84 -10.13 -15.03
CA ARG A 417 10.51 -10.49 -16.31
C ARG A 417 9.98 -9.71 -17.49
N GLN A 418 8.68 -9.48 -17.49
CA GLN A 418 8.00 -8.77 -18.57
C GLN A 418 7.86 -7.26 -18.27
N SER A 419 8.36 -6.76 -17.14
CA SER A 419 8.24 -5.35 -16.73
C SER A 419 6.78 -4.84 -16.69
N VAL A 420 5.82 -5.73 -16.40
CA VAL A 420 4.37 -5.41 -16.45
C VAL A 420 4.00 -4.26 -15.51
N GLY A 421 4.64 -4.17 -14.33
CA GLY A 421 4.37 -3.09 -13.39
C GLY A 421 4.74 -1.70 -13.92
N ASP A 422 5.82 -1.61 -14.70
CA ASP A 422 6.24 -0.36 -15.34
C ASP A 422 5.25 0.06 -16.45
N GLU A 423 4.73 -0.92 -17.19
CA GLU A 423 3.71 -0.72 -18.22
C GLU A 423 2.37 -0.29 -17.62
N LEU A 424 1.90 -0.95 -16.55
CA LEU A 424 0.69 -0.55 -15.84
C LEU A 424 0.78 0.89 -15.31
N ARG A 425 1.94 1.29 -14.76
CA ARG A 425 2.17 2.67 -14.29
C ARG A 425 2.20 3.68 -15.44
N ALA A 426 2.78 3.32 -16.59
CA ALA A 426 2.78 4.16 -17.77
C ALA A 426 1.35 4.37 -18.32
N THR A 427 0.60 3.28 -18.49
CA THR A 427 -0.80 3.30 -18.93
C THR A 427 -1.68 4.08 -17.96
N TYR A 428 -1.49 3.88 -16.65
CA TYR A 428 -2.17 4.66 -15.61
C TYR A 428 -1.91 6.16 -15.76
N ASN A 429 -0.65 6.59 -15.92
CA ASN A 429 -0.30 8.01 -16.08
C ASN A 429 -0.89 8.63 -17.35
N GLN A 430 -1.09 7.82 -18.40
CA GLN A 430 -1.74 8.26 -19.63
C GLN A 430 -3.25 8.47 -19.43
N LEU A 431 -3.94 7.47 -18.85
CA LEU A 431 -5.40 7.49 -18.71
C LEU A 431 -5.87 8.51 -17.67
N THR A 432 -5.19 8.60 -16.53
CA THR A 432 -5.59 9.49 -15.42
C THR A 432 -5.46 10.99 -15.68
N ARG A 433 -5.00 11.38 -16.87
CA ARG A 433 -5.11 12.77 -17.33
C ARG A 433 -6.57 13.19 -17.47
N ASP A 434 -7.45 12.24 -17.76
CA ASP A 434 -8.90 12.42 -17.71
C ASP A 434 -9.43 11.95 -16.34
N PRO A 435 -10.00 12.84 -15.50
CA PRO A 435 -10.62 12.48 -14.24
C PRO A 435 -11.80 11.50 -14.36
N GLY A 436 -12.46 11.44 -15.53
CA GLY A 436 -13.56 10.52 -15.83
C GLY A 436 -13.11 9.08 -16.16
N SER A 437 -11.80 8.88 -16.33
CA SER A 437 -11.24 7.56 -16.65
C SER A 437 -11.14 6.64 -15.43
N LEU A 438 -11.07 5.33 -15.69
CA LEU A 438 -10.81 4.29 -14.69
C LEU A 438 -11.82 4.38 -13.51
N ALA A 439 -13.10 4.14 -13.80
CA ALA A 439 -14.16 4.24 -12.80
C ALA A 439 -13.88 3.31 -11.60
N ASN A 440 -13.51 2.06 -11.90
CA ASN A 440 -13.00 1.09 -10.93
C ASN A 440 -11.53 0.82 -11.24
N LEU A 441 -10.63 1.70 -10.77
CA LEU A 441 -9.22 1.73 -11.19
C LEU A 441 -8.51 0.37 -11.16
N ASP A 442 -8.67 -0.38 -10.08
CA ASP A 442 -8.05 -1.69 -9.88
C ASP A 442 -8.55 -2.78 -10.82
N GLN A 443 -9.73 -2.61 -11.40
CA GLN A 443 -10.36 -3.54 -12.34
C GLN A 443 -10.23 -3.06 -13.78
N ASP A 444 -10.45 -1.78 -14.02
CA ASP A 444 -10.45 -1.19 -15.36
C ASP A 444 -9.03 -1.09 -15.92
N LEU A 445 -8.03 -0.74 -15.12
CA LEU A 445 -6.66 -0.58 -15.63
C LEU A 445 -6.11 -1.90 -16.21
N PRO A 446 -6.23 -3.06 -15.54
CA PRO A 446 -5.78 -4.30 -16.13
C PRO A 446 -6.65 -4.79 -17.28
N ASN A 447 -7.97 -4.60 -17.22
CA ASN A 447 -8.86 -4.93 -18.33
C ASN A 447 -8.54 -4.10 -19.59
N TYR A 448 -8.20 -2.82 -19.43
CA TYR A 448 -7.76 -1.97 -20.52
C TYR A 448 -6.45 -2.48 -21.14
N ALA A 449 -5.50 -2.86 -20.30
CA ALA A 449 -4.17 -3.28 -20.75
C ALA A 449 -4.08 -4.73 -21.23
N GLN A 450 -5.19 -5.48 -21.33
CA GLN A 450 -5.21 -6.89 -21.73
C GLN A 450 -4.52 -7.19 -23.07
N HIS A 451 -4.55 -6.23 -24.01
CA HIS A 451 -3.95 -6.39 -25.34
C HIS A 451 -2.42 -6.50 -25.30
N SER A 452 -1.80 -5.88 -24.30
CA SER A 452 -0.35 -5.87 -24.13
C SER A 452 0.11 -6.70 -22.94
N ILE A 453 -0.72 -6.81 -21.90
CA ILE A 453 -0.50 -7.60 -20.69
C ILE A 453 -1.50 -8.77 -20.67
N PRO A 454 -1.08 -10.00 -21.01
CA PRO A 454 -1.97 -11.15 -21.04
C PRO A 454 -2.58 -11.44 -19.66
N ILE A 455 -3.88 -11.66 -19.63
CA ILE A 455 -4.62 -12.14 -18.45
C ILE A 455 -5.15 -13.53 -18.74
N PHE A 456 -4.91 -14.45 -17.81
CA PHE A 456 -5.46 -15.80 -17.87
C PHE A 456 -6.62 -15.94 -16.88
N SER A 457 -7.75 -16.42 -17.37
CA SER A 457 -8.95 -16.58 -16.57
C SER A 457 -8.83 -17.78 -15.63
N LEU A 458 -9.12 -17.57 -14.35
CA LEU A 458 -9.30 -18.65 -13.39
C LEU A 458 -10.65 -19.34 -13.59
N PRO A 459 -10.76 -20.63 -13.23
CA PRO A 459 -12.04 -21.34 -13.22
C PRO A 459 -13.09 -20.64 -12.34
N GLN A 460 -14.36 -20.70 -12.75
CA GLN A 460 -15.46 -19.97 -12.10
C GLN A 460 -15.66 -20.36 -10.62
N GLU A 461 -15.30 -21.59 -10.22
CA GLU A 461 -15.43 -22.02 -8.83
C GLU A 461 -14.52 -21.25 -7.85
N TRP A 462 -13.53 -20.50 -8.34
CA TRP A 462 -12.66 -19.69 -7.48
C TRP A 462 -13.33 -18.44 -6.91
N LEU A 463 -14.40 -17.94 -7.52
CA LEU A 463 -15.13 -16.80 -7.00
C LEU A 463 -16.62 -16.95 -7.25
N TRP A 464 -17.36 -16.90 -6.16
CA TRP A 464 -18.81 -16.83 -6.19
C TRP A 464 -19.28 -15.53 -5.56
N CYS A 465 -20.33 -14.94 -6.12
CA CYS A 465 -21.01 -13.79 -5.55
C CYS A 465 -22.50 -13.91 -5.86
N GLU A 466 -23.35 -13.58 -4.90
CA GLU A 466 -24.80 -13.75 -5.03
C GLU A 466 -25.42 -12.93 -6.17
N SER A 467 -24.90 -11.74 -6.42
CA SER A 467 -25.45 -10.83 -7.44
C SER A 467 -25.16 -11.30 -8.87
N TRP A 468 -24.10 -12.08 -9.07
CA TRP A 468 -23.58 -12.42 -10.40
C TRP A 468 -23.49 -13.91 -10.68
N CYS A 469 -23.52 -14.77 -9.67
CA CYS A 469 -23.42 -16.22 -9.83
C CYS A 469 -24.77 -16.88 -9.53
N SER A 470 -25.03 -18.02 -10.16
CA SER A 470 -26.25 -18.77 -9.87
C SER A 470 -26.16 -19.44 -8.49
N GLN A 471 -27.27 -19.53 -7.77
CA GLN A 471 -27.31 -20.18 -6.46
C GLN A 471 -26.85 -21.65 -6.50
N PRO A 472 -27.21 -22.46 -7.53
CA PRO A 472 -26.74 -23.83 -7.63
C PRO A 472 -25.21 -23.95 -7.67
N THR A 473 -24.45 -22.96 -8.15
CA THR A 473 -22.97 -23.06 -8.20
C THR A 473 -22.30 -22.75 -6.87
N LYS A 474 -23.04 -22.29 -5.84
CA LYS A 474 -22.47 -21.87 -4.56
C LYS A 474 -21.71 -22.99 -3.84
N HIS A 475 -22.19 -24.23 -3.93
CA HIS A 475 -21.55 -25.38 -3.28
C HIS A 475 -20.17 -25.75 -3.88
N LEU A 476 -19.87 -25.27 -5.09
CA LEU A 476 -18.56 -25.44 -5.72
C LEU A 476 -17.58 -24.33 -5.34
N ALA A 477 -18.06 -23.24 -4.74
CA ALA A 477 -17.28 -22.04 -4.50
C ALA A 477 -16.11 -22.28 -3.53
N LYS A 478 -14.92 -21.83 -3.93
CA LYS A 478 -13.71 -21.81 -3.10
C LYS A 478 -13.52 -20.49 -2.35
N ALA A 479 -14.06 -19.41 -2.89
CA ALA A 479 -14.13 -18.11 -2.23
C ALA A 479 -15.46 -17.41 -2.56
N ILE A 480 -15.96 -16.62 -1.61
CA ILE A 480 -17.20 -15.86 -1.75
C ILE A 480 -16.87 -14.37 -1.64
N ASP A 481 -17.14 -13.63 -2.72
CA ASP A 481 -17.12 -12.16 -2.68
C ASP A 481 -18.48 -11.64 -2.22
N LEU A 482 -18.44 -10.79 -1.21
CA LEU A 482 -19.58 -10.04 -0.68
C LEU A 482 -19.83 -8.81 -1.55
N CYS A 483 -20.11 -9.04 -2.83
CA CYS A 483 -20.41 -8.06 -3.85
C CYS A 483 -21.68 -7.27 -3.54
N GLN A 484 -21.72 -5.98 -3.88
CA GLN A 484 -22.95 -5.19 -3.77
C GLN A 484 -23.91 -5.55 -4.91
N ASN A 485 -25.20 -5.60 -4.58
CA ASN A 485 -26.25 -5.70 -5.59
C ASN A 485 -26.55 -4.30 -6.16
N PRO A 486 -26.57 -4.13 -7.50
CA PRO A 486 -26.83 -2.82 -8.11
C PRO A 486 -28.26 -2.31 -7.88
N LEU A 487 -29.22 -3.20 -7.61
CA LEU A 487 -30.63 -2.86 -7.36
C LEU A 487 -30.96 -2.72 -5.87
N THR A 488 -30.30 -3.50 -5.01
CA THR A 488 -30.60 -3.55 -3.57
C THR A 488 -29.37 -3.22 -2.74
N LYS A 489 -29.53 -2.33 -1.76
CA LYS A 489 -28.44 -1.97 -0.83
C LYS A 489 -28.59 -2.75 0.47
N GLU A 490 -27.93 -3.90 0.55
CA GLU A 490 -27.77 -4.65 1.79
C GLU A 490 -26.39 -4.33 2.42
N PRO A 491 -26.31 -4.06 3.73
CA PRO A 491 -25.03 -3.93 4.42
C PRO A 491 -24.19 -5.22 4.35
N LYS A 492 -22.87 -5.12 4.14
CA LYS A 492 -21.97 -6.28 3.98
C LYS A 492 -22.05 -7.28 5.13
N ILE A 493 -22.19 -6.81 6.38
CA ILE A 493 -22.31 -7.70 7.55
C ILE A 493 -23.62 -8.50 7.53
N ALA A 494 -24.73 -7.86 7.14
CA ALA A 494 -26.03 -8.54 7.03
C ALA A 494 -25.97 -9.62 5.94
N MET A 495 -25.41 -9.27 4.78
CA MET A 495 -25.19 -10.22 3.69
C MET A 495 -24.27 -11.37 4.13
N ALA A 496 -23.18 -11.10 4.85
CA ALA A 496 -22.27 -12.14 5.32
C ALA A 496 -22.97 -13.16 6.23
N ARG A 497 -23.77 -12.69 7.20
CA ARG A 497 -24.57 -13.54 8.10
C ARG A 497 -25.56 -14.44 7.36
N ARG A 498 -26.18 -13.90 6.32
CA ARG A 498 -27.19 -14.62 5.51
C ARG A 498 -26.56 -15.60 4.53
N VAL A 499 -25.46 -15.20 3.89
CA VAL A 499 -24.83 -15.96 2.79
C VAL A 499 -23.87 -17.01 3.33
N ILE A 500 -23.18 -16.78 4.45
CA ILE A 500 -22.08 -17.63 4.93
C ILE A 500 -22.45 -18.19 6.32
N PRO A 501 -22.92 -19.45 6.43
CA PRO A 501 -23.40 -20.01 7.70
C PRO A 501 -22.38 -19.98 8.84
N GLU A 502 -21.11 -20.23 8.53
CA GLU A 502 -20.01 -20.24 9.50
C GLU A 502 -19.50 -18.85 9.91
N TRP A 503 -20.00 -17.78 9.28
CA TRP A 503 -19.51 -16.41 9.50
C TRP A 503 -19.67 -15.95 10.94
N GLU A 504 -20.80 -16.25 11.59
CA GLU A 504 -21.05 -15.82 12.97
C GLU A 504 -20.10 -16.48 13.97
N GLY A 505 -19.56 -17.66 13.64
CA GLY A 505 -18.52 -18.33 14.44
C GLY A 505 -17.21 -17.55 14.41
N TYR A 506 -16.71 -17.24 13.21
CA TYR A 506 -15.50 -16.43 13.05
C TYR A 506 -15.69 -15.02 13.61
N HIS A 507 -16.84 -14.39 13.36
CA HIS A 507 -17.13 -13.06 13.83
C HIS A 507 -17.04 -12.94 15.36
N ARG A 508 -17.64 -13.88 16.10
CA ARG A 508 -17.55 -13.91 17.57
C ARG A 508 -16.12 -14.08 18.07
N ARG A 509 -15.31 -14.91 17.42
CA ARG A 509 -13.90 -15.10 17.78
C ARG A 509 -13.07 -13.85 17.52
N VAL A 510 -13.28 -13.15 16.40
CA VAL A 510 -12.62 -11.85 16.15
C VAL A 510 -12.99 -10.81 17.21
N LEU A 511 -14.26 -10.74 17.61
CA LEU A 511 -14.69 -9.82 18.67
C LEU A 511 -14.02 -10.13 20.03
N ALA A 512 -13.87 -11.41 20.37
CA ALA A 512 -13.20 -11.82 21.60
C ALA A 512 -11.71 -11.42 21.60
N LEU A 513 -11.01 -11.60 20.47
CA LEU A 513 -9.63 -11.15 20.30
C LEU A 513 -9.55 -9.63 20.42
N GLN A 514 -10.40 -8.89 19.71
CA GLN A 514 -10.45 -7.42 19.77
C GLN A 514 -10.63 -6.90 21.20
N ALA A 515 -11.49 -7.52 22.01
CA ALA A 515 -11.67 -7.14 23.42
C ALA A 515 -10.38 -7.35 24.23
N GLY A 516 -9.71 -8.50 24.08
CA GLY A 516 -8.43 -8.76 24.72
C GLY A 516 -7.31 -7.82 24.28
N ALA A 517 -7.34 -7.33 23.03
CA ALA A 517 -6.38 -6.33 22.53
C ALA A 517 -6.49 -5.00 23.26
N VAL A 518 -7.73 -4.55 23.45
CA VAL A 518 -8.00 -3.28 24.13
C VAL A 518 -7.55 -3.37 25.60
N GLU A 519 -7.83 -4.47 26.28
CA GLU A 519 -7.40 -4.70 27.66
C GLU A 519 -5.87 -4.69 27.80
N ALA A 520 -5.16 -5.39 26.90
CA ALA A 520 -3.70 -5.43 26.91
C ALA A 520 -3.07 -4.03 26.70
N VAL A 521 -3.60 -3.25 25.74
CA VAL A 521 -3.11 -1.87 25.47
C VAL A 521 -3.38 -0.94 26.65
N GLN A 522 -4.53 -1.06 27.31
CA GLN A 522 -4.85 -0.26 28.49
C GLN A 522 -3.90 -0.57 29.66
N GLN A 523 -3.54 -1.85 29.85
CA GLN A 523 -2.61 -2.26 30.89
C GLN A 523 -1.20 -1.70 30.65
N VAL A 524 -0.66 -1.81 29.43
CA VAL A 524 0.65 -1.23 29.05
C VAL A 524 0.67 0.28 29.24
N ASN A 525 -0.38 0.98 28.81
CA ASN A 525 -0.48 2.44 28.99
C ASN A 525 -0.52 2.84 30.48
N SER A 526 -1.19 2.05 31.32
CA SER A 526 -1.24 2.29 32.76
C SER A 526 0.12 2.10 33.44
N GLU A 527 0.89 1.09 33.03
CA GLU A 527 2.24 0.81 33.52
C GLU A 527 3.23 1.90 33.05
N ALA A 528 3.15 2.33 31.80
CA ALA A 528 3.96 3.42 31.26
C ALA A 528 3.64 4.79 31.88
N ALA A 529 2.40 5.01 32.31
CA ALA A 529 1.99 6.19 33.06
C ALA A 529 2.46 6.14 34.52
N ALA A 530 2.51 4.95 35.13
CA ALA A 530 3.04 4.75 36.47
C ALA A 530 4.57 4.93 36.51
N GLY A 531 5.31 4.40 35.52
CA GLY A 531 6.77 4.59 35.42
C GLY A 531 7.17 6.05 35.23
N ARG A 532 6.46 6.80 34.39
CA ARG A 532 6.69 8.25 34.21
C ARG A 532 6.41 9.10 35.45
N ARG A 533 5.62 8.59 36.42
CA ARG A 533 5.42 9.24 37.72
C ARG A 533 6.48 8.90 38.76
N GLN A 534 7.31 7.88 38.53
CA GLN A 534 8.43 7.53 39.43
C GLN A 534 9.75 8.19 39.00
N GLU A 535 9.87 8.64 37.75
CA GLU A 535 11.04 9.37 37.22
C GLU A 535 10.93 10.91 37.32
N LEU A 536 9.79 11.42 37.78
CA LEU A 536 9.55 12.83 38.16
C LEU A 536 9.47 12.93 39.68
#